data_AF-A0A6M2DPL7-F1
#
_entry.id   AF-A0A6M2DPL7-F1
#
_cell.length_a   1.000
_cell.length_b   1.000
_cell.length_c   1.000
_cell.angle_alpha   90.00
_cell.angle_beta   90.00
_cell.angle_gamma   90.00
#
_symmetry.space_group_name_H-M   'P 1'
#
loop_
_entity.id
_entity.type
_entity.pdbx_description
1 polymer ?
#
loop_
_entity_poly.entity_id
_entity_poly.type
_entity_poly.pdbx_seq_one_letter_code
_entity_poly.pdbx_strand_id
1 'polypeptide(L)'
;MNSSLVGTETEEQNRMRFQVELEFIQCLANPNYIHFLAQRGYFKEPTFVNYLKYLLYWKDPEYARYLKYPICLYFLDLLQYEHFRREVANAQCCKFIDDQAILLWLHYTRRRTKLLALPNGLPQLGHSEHNGQSTPNNPTANGVIVVTLH
;
A
#
# COMPACT_ATOMS: atom_id res chain seq x y z
N MET A 1 38.93 24.14 27.40
CA MET A 1 37.80 24.78 26.72
C MET A 1 37.00 23.70 26.00
N ASN A 2 35.71 23.67 26.29
CA ASN A 2 34.73 22.59 26.09
C ASN A 2 34.68 21.98 24.67
N SER A 3 34.77 20.65 24.57
CA SER A 3 34.18 19.89 23.47
C SER A 3 34.11 18.42 23.86
N SER A 4 32.95 17.94 24.33
CA SER A 4 32.48 16.54 24.33
C SER A 4 31.24 16.41 25.22
N LEU A 5 30.17 17.13 24.90
CA LEU A 5 28.82 16.82 25.40
C LEU A 5 27.89 16.66 24.20
N VAL A 6 28.28 15.81 23.26
CA VAL A 6 27.28 15.16 22.39
C VAL A 6 26.71 14.06 23.25
N GLY A 7 25.67 14.39 24.03
CA GLY A 7 25.00 13.45 24.91
C GLY A 7 24.52 12.27 24.09
N THR A 8 25.06 11.08 24.35
CA THR A 8 24.53 9.84 23.81
C THR A 8 23.07 9.70 24.26
N GLU A 9 22.15 9.66 23.30
CA GLU A 9 20.74 9.42 23.56
C GLU A 9 20.60 8.11 24.36
N THR A 10 19.86 8.14 25.47
CA THR A 10 19.70 6.95 26.33
C THR A 10 18.94 5.86 25.58
N GLU A 11 19.13 4.59 25.96
CA GLU A 11 18.40 3.47 25.35
C GLU A 11 16.87 3.65 25.40
N GLU A 12 16.38 4.27 26.47
CA GLU A 12 14.96 4.61 26.64
C GLU A 12 14.49 5.62 25.60
N GLN A 13 15.27 6.69 25.39
CA GLN A 13 14.96 7.73 24.42
C GLN A 13 14.96 7.18 22.99
N ASN A 14 15.96 6.34 22.65
CA ASN A 14 16.01 5.66 21.36
C ASN A 14 14.78 4.78 21.13
N ARG A 15 14.37 4.01 22.15
CA ARG A 15 13.17 3.16 22.06
C ARG A 15 11.90 3.98 21.88
N MET A 16 11.76 5.07 22.63
CA MET A 16 10.63 5.98 22.51
C MET A 16 10.56 6.61 21.12
N ARG A 17 11.69 7.13 20.62
CA ARG A 17 11.80 7.72 19.28
C ARG A 17 11.40 6.70 18.21
N PHE A 18 11.92 5.49 18.29
CA PHE A 18 11.57 4.42 17.35
C PHE A 18 10.06 4.13 17.37
N GLN A 19 9.45 4.02 18.55
CA GLN A 19 8.02 3.77 18.69
C GLN A 19 7.18 4.91 18.10
N VAL A 20 7.55 6.16 18.38
CA VAL A 20 6.85 7.34 17.85
C VAL A 20 6.99 7.42 16.34
N GLU A 21 8.19 7.18 15.80
CA GLU A 21 8.43 7.14 14.35
C GLU A 21 7.62 6.02 13.68
N LEU A 22 7.55 4.84 14.30
CA LEU A 22 6.78 3.70 13.84
C LEU A 22 5.27 3.96 13.82
N GLU A 23 4.75 4.63 14.84
CA GLU A 23 3.33 5.03 14.89
C GLU A 23 3.05 6.11 13.84
N PHE A 24 3.91 7.11 13.75
CA PHE A 24 3.77 8.21 12.81
C PHE A 24 3.77 7.71 11.36
N ILE A 25 4.73 6.87 10.96
CA ILE A 25 4.78 6.36 9.59
C ILE A 25 3.51 5.56 9.28
N GLN A 26 3.04 4.73 10.20
CA GLN A 26 1.81 3.94 10.01
C GLN A 26 0.56 4.82 9.90
N CYS A 27 0.51 5.98 10.55
CA CYS A 27 -0.58 6.94 10.38
C CYS A 27 -0.67 7.49 8.94
N LEU A 28 0.42 7.47 8.16
CA LEU A 28 0.39 7.82 6.74
C LEU A 28 -0.42 6.81 5.90
N ALA A 29 -0.77 5.64 6.43
CA ALA A 29 -1.68 4.73 5.75
C ALA A 29 -3.10 5.29 5.60
N ASN A 30 -3.48 6.31 6.40
CA ASN A 30 -4.79 6.95 6.37
C ASN A 30 -4.76 8.21 5.48
N PRO A 31 -5.46 8.22 4.32
CA PRO A 31 -5.52 9.38 3.43
C PRO A 31 -6.03 10.66 4.12
N ASN A 32 -6.99 10.52 5.06
CA ASN A 32 -7.54 11.66 5.79
C ASN A 32 -6.49 12.31 6.71
N TYR A 33 -5.57 11.53 7.27
CA TYR A 33 -4.49 12.07 8.08
C TYR A 33 -3.48 12.83 7.23
N ILE A 34 -3.13 12.30 6.05
CA ILE A 34 -2.29 13.01 5.08
C ILE A 34 -2.96 14.31 4.65
N HIS A 35 -4.26 14.28 4.34
CA HIS A 35 -5.02 15.47 3.97
C HIS A 35 -5.01 16.51 5.10
N PHE A 36 -5.22 16.09 6.35
CA PHE A 36 -5.11 16.96 7.52
C PHE A 36 -3.73 17.63 7.61
N LEU A 37 -2.65 16.86 7.42
CA LEU A 37 -1.29 17.41 7.42
C LEU A 37 -1.09 18.45 6.31
N ALA A 38 -1.65 18.18 5.12
CA ALA A 38 -1.57 19.09 3.98
C ALA A 38 -2.33 20.40 4.23
N GLN A 39 -3.55 20.32 4.77
CA GLN A 39 -4.38 21.48 5.09
C GLN A 39 -3.74 22.39 6.15
N ARG A 40 -3.03 21.80 7.12
CA ARG A 40 -2.28 22.54 8.14
C ARG A 40 -0.98 23.15 7.63
N GLY A 41 -0.57 22.80 6.40
CA GLY A 41 0.60 23.37 5.76
C GLY A 41 1.93 22.70 6.11
N TYR A 42 1.93 21.57 6.83
CA TYR A 42 3.17 20.88 7.21
C TYR A 42 4.03 20.50 6.00
N PHE A 43 3.41 20.11 4.89
CA PHE A 43 4.13 19.76 3.66
C PHE A 43 4.79 20.93 2.92
N LYS A 44 4.51 22.17 3.34
CA LYS A 44 5.18 23.39 2.84
C LYS A 44 6.48 23.68 3.59
N GLU A 45 6.63 23.13 4.80
CA GLU A 45 7.82 23.34 5.63
C GLU A 45 8.97 22.43 5.17
N PRO A 46 10.14 22.98 4.75
CA PRO A 46 11.26 22.18 4.29
C PRO A 46 11.80 21.22 5.36
N THR A 47 11.73 21.62 6.63
CA THR A 47 12.10 20.81 7.79
C THR A 47 11.28 19.52 7.87
N PHE A 48 9.96 19.62 7.70
CA PHE A 48 9.07 18.47 7.71
C PHE A 48 9.29 17.57 6.49
N VAL A 49 9.53 18.15 5.32
CA VAL A 49 9.85 17.38 4.10
C VAL A 49 11.16 16.60 4.26
N ASN A 50 12.16 17.21 4.91
CA ASN A 50 13.40 16.52 5.24
C ASN A 50 13.17 15.39 6.26
N TYR A 51 12.24 15.59 7.21
CA TYR A 51 11.84 14.51 8.11
C TYR A 51 11.19 13.34 7.38
N LEU A 52 10.32 13.60 6.39
CA LEU A 52 9.76 12.53 5.53
C LEU A 52 10.85 11.80 4.73
N LYS A 53 11.89 12.50 4.25
CA LYS A 53 13.04 11.86 3.61
C LYS A 53 13.83 10.99 4.59
N TYR A 54 14.02 11.47 5.81
CA TYR A 54 14.66 10.70 6.87
C TYR A 54 13.89 9.39 7.10
N LEU A 55 12.55 9.42 7.18
CA LEU A 55 11.72 8.22 7.37
C LEU A 55 11.79 7.19 6.23
N LEU A 56 12.46 7.45 5.10
CA LEU A 56 12.63 6.45 4.04
C LEU A 56 13.42 5.22 4.49
N TYR A 57 14.19 5.30 5.58
CA TYR A 57 14.88 4.15 6.16
C TYR A 57 13.91 3.01 6.55
N TRP A 58 12.64 3.31 6.85
CA TRP A 58 11.61 2.30 7.14
C TRP A 58 11.33 1.33 5.99
N LYS A 59 11.81 1.63 4.78
CA LYS A 59 11.72 0.74 3.62
C LYS A 59 12.71 -0.42 3.68
N ASP A 60 13.79 -0.30 4.46
CA ASP A 60 14.76 -1.36 4.58
C ASP A 60 14.14 -2.57 5.32
N PRO A 61 14.44 -3.81 4.91
CA PRO A 61 13.74 -5.01 5.39
C PRO A 61 13.90 -5.22 6.90
N GLU A 62 14.97 -4.71 7.50
CA GLU A 62 15.22 -4.77 8.94
C GLU A 62 14.20 -3.97 9.76
N TYR A 63 13.65 -2.88 9.19
CA TYR A 63 12.65 -2.03 9.82
C TYR A 63 11.23 -2.31 9.30
N ALA A 64 11.09 -2.60 8.02
CA ALA A 64 9.80 -2.82 7.36
C ALA A 64 9.01 -3.97 8.01
N ARG A 65 9.70 -4.96 8.60
CA ARG A 65 9.11 -6.09 9.34
C ARG A 65 8.21 -5.69 10.51
N TYR A 66 8.36 -4.47 11.04
CA TYR A 66 7.56 -3.96 12.16
C TYR A 66 6.27 -3.26 11.71
N LEU A 67 6.11 -2.99 10.41
CA LEU A 67 4.96 -2.29 9.85
C LEU A 67 3.75 -3.22 9.73
N LYS A 68 2.64 -2.84 10.37
CA LYS A 68 1.36 -3.57 10.21
C LYS A 68 0.59 -3.14 8.96
N TYR A 69 0.82 -1.90 8.51
CA TYR A 69 0.11 -1.30 7.39
C TYR A 69 1.06 -0.94 6.25
N PRO A 70 1.40 -1.87 5.34
CA PRO A 70 2.45 -1.66 4.32
C PRO A 70 2.14 -0.50 3.35
N ILE A 71 0.86 -0.11 3.21
CA ILE A 71 0.45 1.01 2.36
C ILE A 71 1.02 2.36 2.81
N CYS A 72 1.45 2.49 4.08
CA CYS A 72 2.11 3.71 4.54
C CYS A 72 3.38 4.03 3.76
N LEU A 73 4.15 3.01 3.33
CA LEU A 73 5.37 3.20 2.55
C LEU A 73 5.06 3.72 1.15
N TYR A 74 3.96 3.26 0.54
CA TYR A 74 3.49 3.78 -0.73
C TYR A 74 3.15 5.27 -0.64
N PHE A 75 2.43 5.69 0.40
CA PHE A 75 2.14 7.11 0.61
C PHE A 75 3.39 7.91 0.96
N LEU A 76 4.33 7.34 1.72
CA LEU A 76 5.60 7.99 2.01
C LEU A 76 6.40 8.28 0.73
N ASP A 77 6.40 7.36 -0.23
CA ASP A 77 7.01 7.56 -1.55
C ASP A 77 6.29 8.67 -2.33
N LEU A 78 4.95 8.66 -2.35
CA LEU A 78 4.17 9.71 -3.02
C LEU A 78 4.42 11.09 -2.41
N LEU A 79 4.59 11.18 -1.10
CA LEU A 79 4.88 12.43 -0.38
C LEU A 79 6.25 13.03 -0.72
N GLN A 80 7.17 12.28 -1.32
CA GLN A 80 8.43 12.84 -1.82
C GLN A 80 8.21 13.79 -3.00
N TYR A 81 7.15 13.57 -3.78
CA TYR A 81 6.80 14.41 -4.92
C TYR A 81 6.04 15.67 -4.46
N GLU A 82 6.60 16.83 -4.80
CA GLU A 82 5.96 18.12 -4.45
C GLU A 82 4.57 18.27 -5.06
N HIS A 83 4.36 17.77 -6.28
CA HIS A 83 3.05 17.80 -6.93
C HIS A 83 1.99 17.08 -6.08
N PHE A 84 2.30 15.87 -5.60
CA PHE A 84 1.39 15.12 -4.76
C PHE A 84 1.10 15.83 -3.44
N ARG A 85 2.13 16.39 -2.78
CA ARG A 85 1.97 17.18 -1.55
C ARG A 85 1.01 18.36 -1.71
N ARG A 86 0.98 18.99 -2.89
CA ARG A 86 0.04 20.07 -3.22
C ARG A 86 -1.37 19.54 -3.49
N GLU A 87 -1.50 18.49 -4.30
CA GLU A 87 -2.78 17.93 -4.68
C GLU A 87 -3.54 17.31 -3.50
N VAL A 88 -2.85 16.66 -2.56
CA VAL A 88 -3.52 16.01 -1.42
C VAL A 88 -4.16 17.02 -0.44
N ALA A 89 -3.85 18.31 -0.55
CA ALA A 89 -4.58 19.37 0.16
C ALA A 89 -6.01 19.60 -0.41
N ASN A 90 -6.29 19.14 -1.63
CA ASN A 90 -7.61 19.20 -2.24
C ASN A 90 -8.49 18.05 -1.74
N ALA A 91 -9.67 18.39 -1.20
CA ALA A 91 -10.62 17.41 -0.67
C ALA A 91 -11.08 16.38 -1.72
N GLN A 92 -11.17 16.76 -3.00
CA GLN A 92 -11.54 15.83 -4.08
C GLN A 92 -10.46 14.78 -4.32
N CYS A 93 -9.18 15.17 -4.24
CA CYS A 93 -8.06 14.24 -4.34
C CYS A 93 -8.07 13.26 -3.15
N CYS A 94 -8.27 13.76 -1.92
CA CYS A 94 -8.38 12.90 -0.74
C CYS A 94 -9.53 11.88 -0.87
N LYS A 95 -10.72 12.33 -1.27
CA LYS A 95 -11.87 11.44 -1.49
C LYS A 95 -11.59 10.38 -2.55
N PHE A 96 -10.95 10.77 -3.66
CA PHE A 96 -10.57 9.83 -4.70
C PHE A 96 -9.60 8.75 -4.16
N ILE A 97 -8.58 9.14 -3.40
CA ILE A 97 -7.62 8.20 -2.79
C ILE A 97 -8.34 7.25 -1.83
N ASP A 98 -9.27 7.76 -1.02
CA ASP A 98 -10.07 6.95 -0.09
C ASP A 98 -10.97 5.94 -0.83
N ASP A 99 -11.68 6.38 -1.86
CA ASP A 99 -12.50 5.52 -2.72
C ASP A 99 -11.64 4.40 -3.36
N GLN A 100 -10.43 4.72 -3.85
CA GLN A 100 -9.51 3.72 -4.41
C GLN A 100 -8.99 2.74 -3.35
N ALA A 101 -8.69 3.21 -2.13
CA ALA A 101 -8.24 2.36 -1.04
C ALA A 101 -9.35 1.37 -0.61
N ILE A 102 -10.61 1.84 -0.54
CA ILE A 102 -11.78 1.00 -0.27
C ILE A 102 -11.95 -0.07 -1.35
N LEU A 103 -11.86 0.31 -2.64
CA LEU A 103 -11.96 -0.64 -3.74
C LEU A 103 -10.89 -1.73 -3.66
N LEU A 104 -9.63 -1.36 -3.42
CA LEU A 104 -8.54 -2.31 -3.23
C LEU A 104 -8.84 -3.29 -2.08
N TRP A 105 -9.36 -2.77 -0.96
CA TRP A 105 -9.70 -3.58 0.20
C TRP A 105 -10.86 -4.55 -0.09
N LEU A 106 -11.91 -4.10 -0.78
CA LEU A 106 -13.04 -4.94 -1.19
C LEU A 106 -12.59 -6.03 -2.16
N HIS A 107 -11.76 -5.70 -3.15
CA HIS A 107 -11.20 -6.67 -4.10
C HIS A 107 -10.31 -7.70 -3.41
N TYR A 108 -9.41 -7.25 -2.53
CA TYR A 108 -8.52 -8.13 -1.76
C TYR A 108 -9.32 -9.07 -0.85
N THR A 109 -10.29 -8.54 -0.11
CA THR A 109 -11.13 -9.33 0.80
C THR A 109 -11.94 -10.38 0.04
N ARG A 110 -12.56 -10.01 -1.09
CA ARG A 110 -13.31 -10.95 -1.94
C ARG A 110 -12.41 -12.06 -2.51
N ARG A 111 -11.20 -11.72 -2.97
CA ARG A 111 -10.23 -12.72 -3.48
C ARG A 111 -9.75 -13.65 -2.36
N ARG A 112 -9.47 -13.11 -1.17
CA ARG A 112 -9.08 -13.90 0.01
C ARG A 112 -10.19 -14.85 0.45
N THR A 113 -11.45 -14.40 0.51
CA THR A 113 -12.59 -15.27 0.84
C THR A 113 -12.74 -16.41 -0.17
N LYS A 114 -12.58 -16.13 -1.47
CA LYS A 114 -12.59 -17.18 -2.51
C LYS A 114 -11.46 -18.19 -2.33
N LEU A 115 -10.23 -17.74 -2.04
CA LEU A 115 -9.08 -18.62 -1.81
C LEU A 115 -9.23 -19.49 -0.55
N LEU A 116 -9.79 -18.94 0.53
CA LEU A 116 -10.04 -19.68 1.77
C LEU A 116 -11.25 -20.62 1.68
N ALA A 117 -12.20 -20.33 0.79
CA ALA A 117 -13.38 -21.17 0.56
C ALA A 117 -13.11 -22.37 -0.36
N LEU A 118 -11.89 -22.52 -0.92
CA LEU A 118 -11.49 -23.76 -1.58
C LEU A 118 -11.15 -24.81 -0.52
N PRO A 119 -11.90 -25.92 -0.41
CA PRO A 119 -11.46 -27.06 0.36
C PRO A 119 -10.35 -27.76 -0.45
N ASN A 120 -9.17 -27.94 0.15
CA ASN A 120 -8.03 -28.72 -0.34
C ASN A 120 -8.19 -29.41 -1.71
N GLY A 121 -7.49 -28.93 -2.73
CA GLY A 121 -7.31 -29.66 -3.99
C GLY A 121 -6.55 -28.86 -5.03
N LEU A 122 -5.31 -29.27 -5.30
CA LEU A 122 -4.53 -28.87 -6.47
C LEU A 122 -5.41 -28.90 -7.74
N PRO A 123 -5.21 -28.00 -8.72
CA PRO A 123 -5.78 -28.22 -10.04
C PRO A 123 -5.11 -29.45 -10.64
N GLN A 124 -5.76 -30.61 -10.53
CA GLN A 124 -5.43 -31.78 -11.32
C GLN A 124 -5.65 -31.38 -12.78
N LEU A 125 -4.56 -31.19 -13.51
CA LEU A 125 -4.56 -31.15 -14.97
C LEU A 125 -5.11 -32.48 -15.45
N GLY A 126 -6.39 -32.49 -15.81
CA GLY A 126 -7.05 -33.66 -16.38
C GLY A 126 -6.41 -34.01 -17.72
N HIS A 127 -5.72 -35.15 -17.75
CA HIS A 127 -5.34 -35.86 -18.97
C HIS A 127 -6.56 -36.01 -19.88
N SER A 128 -6.42 -35.54 -21.12
CA SER A 128 -7.38 -35.80 -22.20
C SER A 128 -7.01 -37.11 -22.88
N GLU A 129 -7.89 -38.11 -22.89
CA GLU A 129 -7.84 -39.20 -23.88
C GLU A 129 -9.24 -39.77 -24.19
N HIS A 130 -9.59 -39.69 -25.49
CA HIS A 130 -10.44 -40.56 -26.33
C HIS A 130 -11.95 -40.72 -25.99
N ASN A 131 -12.93 -40.79 -26.90
CA ASN A 131 -13.03 -40.98 -28.36
C ASN A 131 -14.50 -40.73 -28.79
N GLY A 132 -14.79 -40.33 -30.04
CA GLY A 132 -16.17 -40.41 -30.58
C GLY A 132 -16.55 -39.37 -31.65
N GLN A 133 -16.54 -39.80 -32.91
CA GLN A 133 -16.88 -39.09 -34.15
C GLN A 133 -18.37 -38.78 -34.32
N SER A 134 -18.74 -37.56 -34.77
CA SER A 134 -19.64 -37.28 -35.93
C SER A 134 -20.24 -35.84 -35.97
N THR A 135 -19.70 -35.00 -36.88
CA THR A 135 -20.29 -33.95 -37.77
C THR A 135 -21.35 -32.92 -37.31
N PRO A 136 -21.44 -31.75 -37.99
CA PRO A 136 -21.72 -30.45 -37.38
C PRO A 136 -23.18 -29.99 -37.52
N ASN A 137 -23.69 -29.26 -36.53
CA ASN A 137 -24.81 -28.34 -36.70
C ASN A 137 -24.59 -27.12 -35.79
N ASN A 138 -24.41 -25.96 -36.42
CA ASN A 138 -24.55 -24.63 -35.80
C ASN A 138 -26.01 -24.19 -36.04
N PRO A 139 -26.69 -23.50 -35.10
CA PRO A 139 -26.47 -22.05 -35.02
C PRO A 139 -26.59 -21.44 -33.60
N THR A 140 -25.78 -20.39 -33.38
CA THR A 140 -26.07 -19.20 -32.55
C THR A 140 -26.14 -19.37 -31.02
N ALA A 141 -25.05 -19.01 -30.33
CA ALA A 141 -25.12 -18.27 -29.06
C ALA A 141 -23.76 -17.62 -28.70
N ASN A 142 -23.76 -16.29 -28.74
CA ASN A 142 -22.95 -15.33 -28.01
C ASN A 142 -21.96 -15.85 -26.95
N GLY A 143 -20.69 -15.45 -27.08
CA GLY A 143 -19.68 -15.58 -26.03
C GLY A 143 -18.38 -14.89 -26.43
N VAL A 144 -18.39 -13.56 -26.40
CA VAL A 144 -17.25 -12.69 -26.71
C VAL A 144 -16.04 -13.03 -25.84
N ILE A 145 -14.99 -13.46 -26.54
CA ILE A 145 -13.56 -13.19 -26.38
C ILE A 145 -13.05 -12.88 -24.96
N VAL A 146 -12.27 -13.83 -24.46
CA VAL A 146 -11.33 -13.74 -23.34
C VAL A 146 -10.24 -12.70 -23.68
N VAL A 147 -10.07 -11.66 -22.87
CA VAL A 147 -8.88 -10.79 -22.92
C VAL A 147 -7.93 -11.23 -21.81
N THR A 148 -6.85 -11.88 -22.22
CA THR A 148 -5.64 -12.12 -21.41
C THR A 148 -4.73 -10.90 -21.56
N LEU A 149 -4.40 -10.22 -20.47
CA LEU A 149 -3.40 -9.14 -20.44
C LEU A 149 -2.02 -9.72 -20.14
N HIS A 150 -1.08 -9.49 -21.07
CA HIS A 150 0.34 -9.23 -20.78
C HIS A 150 0.54 -7.71 -20.85
#